data_AF-A0A924U193-F1
#
_entry.id   AF-A0A924U193-F1
#
_cell.length_a   1.000
_cell.length_b   1.000
_cell.length_c   1.000
_cell.angle_alpha   90.00
_cell.angle_beta   90.00
_cell.angle_gamma   90.00
#
_symmetry.space_group_name_H-M   'P 1'
#
loop_
_entity.id
_entity.type
_entity.pdbx_description
1 polymer ?
#
loop_
_entity_poly.entity_id
_entity_poly.type
_entity_poly.pdbx_seq_one_letter_code
_entity_poly.pdbx_strand_id
1 'polypeptide(L)' 'VKAGMPSQLTLDLLQQPVLSTDEIRERMSGNICRCSAYPNIVAAIAEVAGGRA' A
#
# COMPACT_ATOMS: atom_id res chain seq x y z
N VAL A 1 9.52 6.75 0.71
CA VAL A 1 9.62 5.30 0.95
C VAL A 1 10.70 4.73 0.04
N LYS A 2 11.69 4.02 0.58
CA LYS A 2 12.70 3.31 -0.23
C LYS A 2 12.26 1.85 -0.44
N ALA A 3 12.73 1.20 -1.52
CA ALA A 3 12.50 -0.23 -1.73
C ALA A 3 13.01 -1.02 -0.51
N GLY A 4 12.19 -1.96 0.01
CA GLY A 4 12.50 -2.74 1.21
C GLY A 4 12.21 -2.05 2.55
N MET A 5 11.72 -0.81 2.57
CA MET A 5 11.37 -0.14 3.82
C MET A 5 10.08 -0.74 4.44
N PRO A 6 10.10 -1.14 5.72
CA PRO A 6 8.93 -1.66 6.43
C PRO A 6 7.91 -0.55 6.72
N SER A 7 6.68 -0.95 7.06
CA SER A 7 5.59 -0.09 7.52
C SER A 7 5.08 -0.55 8.90
N GLN A 8 4.05 0.11 9.45
CA GLN A 8 3.38 -0.37 10.67
C GLN A 8 2.73 -1.75 10.53
N LEU A 9 2.40 -2.17 9.30
CA LEU A 9 1.78 -3.47 9.03
C LEU A 9 2.81 -4.58 8.74
N THR A 10 4.10 -4.27 8.73
CA THR A 10 5.14 -5.28 8.52
C THR A 10 5.33 -6.13 9.77
N LEU A 11 4.97 -7.42 9.70
CA LEU A 11 5.02 -8.35 10.83
C LEU A 11 6.44 -8.87 11.13
N ASP A 12 7.24 -9.09 10.09
CA ASP A 12 8.63 -9.56 10.19
C ASP A 12 9.57 -8.59 9.49
N LEU A 13 10.45 -7.95 10.25
CA LEU A 13 11.40 -6.95 9.76
C LEU A 13 12.59 -7.55 9.01
N LEU A 14 12.79 -8.87 9.09
CA LEU A 14 13.83 -9.59 8.35
C LEU A 14 13.35 -10.04 6.97
N GLN A 15 12.05 -9.98 6.71
CA GLN A 15 11.45 -10.37 5.43
C GLN A 15 11.11 -9.15 4.57
N GLN A 16 11.16 -9.33 3.26
CA GLN A 16 10.72 -8.31 2.32
C GLN A 16 9.19 -8.11 2.47
N PRO A 17 8.70 -6.88 2.70
CA PRO A 17 7.27 -6.64 2.83
C PRO A 17 6.52 -6.99 1.54
N VAL A 18 5.43 -7.75 1.67
CA VAL A 18 4.50 -8.02 0.58
C VAL A 18 3.60 -6.81 0.41
N LEU A 19 3.45 -6.31 -0.83
CA LEU A 19 2.57 -5.17 -1.13
C LEU A 19 1.10 -5.63 -1.23
N SER A 20 0.50 -5.98 -0.09
CA SER A 20 -0.93 -6.28 0.03
C SER A 20 -1.77 -5.00 -0.05
N THR A 21 -3.09 -5.15 -0.23
CA THR A 21 -4.03 -4.02 -0.24
C THR A 21 -3.98 -3.20 1.06
N ASP A 22 -3.77 -3.86 2.21
CA ASP A 22 -3.65 -3.16 3.49
C ASP A 22 -2.31 -2.42 3.61
N GLU A 23 -1.22 -3.01 3.13
CA GLU A 23 0.08 -2.33 3.03
C GLU A 23 0.01 -1.11 2.09
N ILE A 24 -0.72 -1.19 0.97
CA ILE A 24 -0.96 -0.04 0.09
C ILE A 24 -1.71 1.06 0.85
N ARG A 25 -2.77 0.72 1.60
CA ARG A 25 -3.55 1.70 2.37
C ARG A 25 -2.70 2.40 3.44
N GLU A 26 -1.92 1.64 4.19
CA GLU A 26 -1.01 2.16 5.22
C GLU A 26 0.02 3.11 4.62
N ARG A 27 0.69 2.69 3.53
CA ARG A 27 1.70 3.52 2.86
C ARG A 27 1.09 4.78 2.22
N MET A 28 -0.18 4.73 1.83
CA MET A 28 -0.89 5.86 1.26
C MET A 28 -1.50 6.80 2.30
N SER A 29 -1.52 6.43 3.60
CA SER A 29 -2.23 7.16 4.67
C SER A 29 -1.85 8.64 4.80
N GLY A 30 -0.66 9.02 4.37
CA GLY A 30 -0.20 10.42 4.30
C GLY A 30 -0.83 11.26 3.18
N ASN A 31 -1.65 10.67 2.30
CA ASN A 31 -2.28 11.35 1.15
C ASN A 31 -3.79 11.51 1.40
N ILE A 32 -4.21 12.69 1.84
CA ILE A 32 -5.63 12.95 2.12
C ILE A 32 -6.41 13.15 0.82
N CYS A 33 -7.50 12.41 0.66
CA CYS A 33 -8.44 12.58 -0.45
C CYS A 33 -9.80 13.05 0.06
N ARG A 34 -10.22 14.26 -0.32
CA ARG A 34 -11.54 14.81 0.07
C ARG A 34 -12.70 14.25 -0.77
N CYS A 35 -12.42 13.77 -1.98
CA CYS A 35 -13.42 13.38 -2.97
C CYS A 35 -13.87 11.92 -2.86
N SER A 36 -13.48 11.19 -1.81
CA SER A 36 -13.78 9.76 -1.61
C SER A 36 -13.24 8.81 -2.68
N ALA A 37 -12.21 9.21 -3.43
CA ALA A 37 -11.59 8.38 -4.47
C ALA A 37 -10.61 7.31 -3.94
N TYR A 38 -10.37 7.28 -2.62
CA TYR A 38 -9.32 6.45 -2.01
C TYR A 38 -9.44 4.94 -2.33
N PRO A 39 -10.63 4.32 -2.33
CA PRO A 39 -10.76 2.90 -2.72
C PRO A 39 -10.31 2.63 -4.16
N ASN A 40 -10.63 3.53 -5.09
CA ASN A 40 -10.27 3.40 -6.50
C ASN A 40 -8.76 3.63 -6.72
N ILE A 41 -8.16 4.57 -5.99
CA ILE A 41 -6.71 4.81 -6.02
C ILE A 41 -5.95 3.57 -5.54
N VAL A 42 -6.39 2.96 -4.44
CA VAL A 42 -5.79 1.72 -3.91
C VAL A 42 -5.90 0.57 -4.92
N ALA A 43 -7.06 0.41 -5.56
CA ALA A 43 -7.27 -0.61 -6.59
C ALA A 43 -6.34 -0.41 -7.80
N ALA A 44 -6.20 0.82 -8.28
CA ALA A 44 -5.31 1.15 -9.40
C ALA A 44 -3.84 0.88 -9.06
N ILE A 45 -3.41 1.18 -7.83
CA ILE A 45 -2.04 0.85 -7.36
C ILE A 45 -1.82 -0.66 -7.35
N ALA A 46 -2.79 -1.43 -6.85
CA ALA A 46 -2.70 -2.89 -6.80
C ALA A 46 -2.58 -3.49 -8.22
N GLU A 47 -3.37 -2.99 -9.18
CA GLU A 47 -3.33 -3.43 -10.58
C GLU A 47 -1.93 -3.24 -11.19
N VAL A 48 -1.35 -2.05 -11.07
CA VAL A 48 -0.02 -1.73 -11.62
C VAL A 48 1.09 -2.51 -10.90
N ALA A 49 0.91 -2.80 -9.61
CA ALA A 49 1.83 -3.63 -8.84
C ALA A 49 1.76 -5.14 -9.19
N GLY A 50 0.84 -5.55 -10.08
CA GLY A 50 0.64 -6.95 -10.47
C GLY A 50 -0.26 -7.74 -9.52
N GLY A 51 -0.93 -7.08 -8.57
CA GLY A 51 -2.00 -7.66 -7.76
C GLY A 51 -3.34 -7.61 -8.50
N ARG A 52 -4.21 -8.60 -8.29
CA ARG A 52 -5.64 -8.46 -8.64
C ARG A 52 -6.34 -7.66 -7.55
N ALA A 53 -7.07 -6.61 -7.95
CA ALA A 53 -7.87 -5.77 -7.07
C ALA A 53 -8.93 -6.54 -6.30
#